data_AF-A0A7K2Q6N3-F1
#
_entry.id   AF-A0A7K2Q6N3-F1
#
_cell.length_a   1.000
_cell.length_b   1.000
_cell.length_c   1.000
_cell.angle_alpha   90.00
_cell.angle_beta   90.00
_cell.angle_gamma   90.00
#
_symmetry.space_group_name_H-M   'P 1'
#
loop_
_entity.id
_entity.type
_entity.pdbx_description
1 polymer ?
#
loop_
_entity_poly.entity_id
_entity_poly.type
_entity_poly.pdbx_seq_one_letter_code
_entity_poly.pdbx_strand_id
1 'polypeptide(L)'
;AVAALCRTGRTPLDGPATGGRVRLYEPDWQEDPVDFLTAAAEEFRAAGVVAAAHRCLASVEGGAPELYIGVRLLGWEPETRNAPMDALGRALARVAPPWPVQLILLDAAQDPVVDFIAERVRPFYLA
;
A
#
# COMPACT_ATOMS: atom_id res chain seq x y z
N ALA A 1 -39.87 -2.09 -15.00
CA ALA A 1 -38.93 -1.56 -16.01
C ALA A 1 -38.06 -0.47 -15.37
N VAL A 2 -36.90 -0.85 -14.78
CA VAL A 2 -35.81 0.06 -14.34
C VAL A 2 -34.43 -0.61 -14.51
N ALA A 3 -34.34 -1.79 -15.15
CA ALA A 3 -33.08 -2.55 -15.27
C ALA A 3 -32.25 -2.22 -16.53
N ALA A 4 -32.66 -1.24 -17.33
CA ALA A 4 -32.06 -0.98 -18.64
C ALA A 4 -31.27 0.33 -18.75
N LEU A 5 -31.10 1.11 -17.67
CA LEU A 5 -30.64 2.51 -17.81
C LEU A 5 -29.26 2.88 -17.25
N CYS A 6 -28.36 1.93 -16.97
CA CYS A 6 -27.01 2.27 -16.48
C CYS A 6 -25.89 1.48 -17.19
N ARG A 7 -25.95 1.32 -18.52
CA ARG A 7 -24.92 0.56 -19.27
C ARG A 7 -24.01 1.37 -20.17
N THR A 8 -23.94 2.69 -20.01
CA THR A 8 -23.11 3.53 -20.90
C THR A 8 -22.15 4.40 -20.11
N GLY A 9 -20.86 4.12 -20.26
CA GLY A 9 -19.76 5.01 -19.89
C GLY A 9 -18.81 4.44 -18.85
N ARG A 10 -18.10 3.35 -19.17
CA ARG A 10 -16.96 2.93 -18.35
C ARG A 10 -15.70 2.79 -19.21
N THR A 11 -14.64 3.44 -18.76
CA THR A 11 -13.30 3.44 -19.33
C THR A 11 -12.51 2.23 -18.81
N PRO A 12 -11.36 1.88 -19.41
CA PRO A 12 -10.51 0.80 -18.90
C PRO A 12 -10.06 0.95 -17.44
N LEU A 13 -10.21 2.14 -16.84
CA LEU A 13 -9.92 2.42 -15.42
C LEU A 13 -11.00 1.90 -14.45
N ASP A 14 -12.17 1.49 -14.93
CA ASP A 14 -13.32 1.16 -14.06
C ASP A 14 -13.30 -0.25 -13.46
N GLY A 15 -12.30 -1.07 -13.78
CA GLY A 15 -12.11 -2.41 -13.24
C GLY A 15 -13.27 -3.41 -13.51
N PRO A 16 -13.08 -4.71 -13.21
CA PRO A 16 -14.15 -5.71 -13.31
C PRO A 16 -15.36 -5.33 -12.43
N ALA A 17 -16.58 -5.65 -12.87
CA ALA A 17 -17.84 -5.27 -12.21
C ALA A 17 -18.04 -5.89 -10.80
N THR A 18 -17.17 -6.82 -10.39
CA THR A 18 -17.11 -7.40 -9.06
C THR A 18 -15.72 -7.11 -8.51
N GLY A 19 -15.61 -6.27 -7.49
CA GLY A 19 -14.34 -6.03 -6.80
C GLY A 19 -13.71 -7.36 -6.40
N GLY A 20 -12.42 -7.56 -6.72
CA GLY A 20 -11.72 -8.79 -6.38
C GLY A 20 -11.65 -8.97 -4.86
N ARG A 21 -11.80 -10.21 -4.40
CA ARG A 21 -11.63 -10.54 -2.98
C ARG A 21 -10.15 -10.45 -2.63
N VAL A 22 -9.84 -9.53 -1.72
CA VAL A 22 -8.49 -9.34 -1.21
C VAL A 22 -8.42 -9.93 0.19
N ARG A 23 -7.46 -10.83 0.44
CA ARG A 23 -7.10 -11.28 1.78
C ARG A 23 -5.90 -10.50 2.26
N LEU A 24 -6.07 -9.76 3.35
CA LEU A 24 -5.00 -9.01 4.02
C LEU A 24 -4.56 -9.76 5.29
N TYR A 25 -3.25 -9.85 5.52
CA TYR A 25 -2.67 -10.45 6.72
C TYR A 25 -1.24 -9.95 6.95
N GLU A 26 -0.76 -10.00 8.19
CA GLU A 26 0.66 -9.70 8.47
C GLU A 26 1.54 -10.92 8.10
N PRO A 27 2.80 -10.71 7.64
CA PRO A 27 3.76 -11.80 7.46
C PRO A 27 3.96 -12.60 8.76
N ASP A 28 4.28 -13.89 8.64
CA ASP A 28 4.80 -14.65 9.78
C ASP A 28 6.12 -14.03 10.27
N TRP A 29 6.41 -14.13 11.55
CA TRP A 29 7.60 -13.54 12.16
C TRP A 29 8.91 -14.07 11.56
N GLN A 30 8.92 -15.27 10.96
CA GLN A 30 10.09 -15.83 10.28
C GLN A 30 10.32 -15.25 8.88
N GLU A 31 9.26 -14.77 8.22
CA GLU A 31 9.31 -14.27 6.85
C GLU A 31 9.21 -12.73 6.80
N ASP A 32 8.98 -12.08 7.93
CA ASP A 32 8.89 -10.62 8.05
C ASP A 32 10.19 -9.97 7.52
N PRO A 33 10.14 -9.10 6.50
CA PRO A 33 11.32 -8.63 5.81
C PRO A 33 11.97 -7.46 6.56
N VAL A 34 12.41 -7.71 7.79
CA VAL A 34 12.87 -6.69 8.76
C VAL A 34 13.98 -5.78 8.20
N ASP A 35 14.93 -6.35 7.45
CA ASP A 35 16.02 -5.59 6.85
C ASP A 35 15.51 -4.58 5.81
N PHE A 36 14.57 -5.00 4.96
CA PHE A 36 13.92 -4.12 3.99
C PHE A 36 13.10 -3.03 4.68
N LEU A 37 12.34 -3.38 5.71
CA LEU A 37 11.50 -2.43 6.46
C LEU A 37 12.35 -1.38 7.18
N THR A 38 13.51 -1.79 7.69
CA THR A 38 14.48 -0.89 8.31
C THR A 38 15.07 0.07 7.27
N ALA A 39 15.48 -0.44 6.10
CA ALA A 39 15.95 0.38 4.98
C ALA A 39 14.86 1.37 4.51
N ALA A 40 13.61 0.93 4.40
CA ALA A 40 12.48 1.78 4.05
C ALA A 40 12.21 2.87 5.10
N ALA A 41 12.24 2.52 6.39
CA ALA A 41 12.06 3.47 7.48
C ALA A 41 13.15 4.56 7.49
N GLU A 42 14.40 4.22 7.15
CA GLU A 42 15.48 5.19 6.99
C GLU A 42 15.21 6.17 5.84
N GLU A 43 14.80 5.65 4.68
CA GLU A 43 14.49 6.47 3.51
C GLU A 43 13.25 7.36 3.73
N PHE A 44 12.23 6.87 4.43
CA PHE A 44 11.06 7.66 4.82
C PHE A 44 11.41 8.78 5.80
N ARG A 45 12.27 8.50 6.79
CA ARG A 45 12.78 9.51 7.71
C ARG A 45 13.57 10.59 6.97
N ALA A 46 14.42 10.19 6.03
CA ALA A 46 15.20 11.12 5.22
C ALA A 46 14.30 11.97 4.29
N ALA A 47 13.22 11.39 3.76
CA ALA A 47 12.25 12.12 2.95
C ALA A 47 11.42 13.13 3.77
N GLY A 48 11.15 12.85 5.05
CA GLY A 48 10.51 13.79 5.99
C GLY A 48 9.03 14.09 5.73
N VAL A 49 8.38 13.36 4.82
CA VAL A 49 6.95 13.58 4.46
C VAL A 49 6.02 12.47 4.93
N VAL A 50 6.56 11.33 5.35
CA VAL A 50 5.78 10.16 5.80
C VAL A 50 5.53 10.28 7.30
N ALA A 51 4.27 10.24 7.73
CA ALA A 51 3.86 10.28 9.14
C ALA A 51 3.88 8.89 9.77
N ALA A 52 3.40 7.89 9.03
CA ALA A 52 3.35 6.49 9.46
C ALA A 52 3.50 5.57 8.25
N ALA A 53 4.12 4.41 8.44
CA ALA A 53 4.14 3.34 7.44
C ALA A 53 3.79 1.98 8.06
N HIS A 54 2.98 1.22 7.35
CA HIS A 54 2.41 -0.07 7.75
C HIS A 54 2.76 -1.12 6.69
N ARG A 55 2.85 -2.39 7.10
CA ARG A 55 3.19 -3.50 6.22
C ARG A 55 2.15 -4.62 6.35
N CYS A 56 1.68 -5.13 5.22
CA CYS A 56 0.87 -6.34 5.21
C CYS A 56 1.07 -7.10 3.90
N LEU A 57 0.78 -8.38 3.89
CA LEU A 57 0.63 -9.16 2.68
C LEU A 57 -0.81 -9.06 2.20
N ALA A 58 -0.98 -8.96 0.89
CA ALA A 58 -2.26 -9.11 0.24
C ALA A 58 -2.21 -10.23 -0.79
N SER A 59 -3.26 -11.04 -0.83
CA SER A 59 -3.49 -12.03 -1.88
C SER A 59 -4.85 -11.75 -2.52
N VAL A 60 -4.85 -11.50 -3.82
CA VAL A 60 -6.06 -11.20 -4.61
C VAL A 60 -6.55 -12.47 -5.27
N GLU A 61 -7.81 -12.85 -5.02
CA GLU A 61 -8.44 -14.07 -5.57
C GLU A 61 -7.61 -15.35 -5.35
N GLY A 62 -6.83 -15.42 -4.27
CA GLY A 62 -5.98 -16.56 -3.94
C GLY A 62 -4.67 -16.63 -4.73
N GLY A 63 -4.30 -15.56 -5.43
CA GLY A 63 -3.01 -15.43 -6.11
C GLY A 63 -1.81 -15.36 -5.15
N ALA A 64 -0.61 -15.28 -5.73
CA ALA A 64 0.62 -15.12 -4.96
C ALA A 64 0.56 -13.83 -4.10
N PRO A 65 1.09 -13.87 -2.87
CA PRO A 65 1.08 -12.69 -2.00
C PRO A 65 2.02 -11.60 -2.51
N GLU A 66 1.57 -10.37 -2.37
CA GLU A 66 2.36 -9.15 -2.58
C GLU A 66 2.53 -8.42 -1.24
N LEU A 67 3.68 -7.79 -1.04
CA LEU A 67 3.95 -6.95 0.13
C LEU A 67 3.43 -5.54 -0.11
N TYR A 68 2.41 -5.17 0.65
CA TYR A 68 1.85 -3.83 0.64
C TYR A 68 2.49 -2.97 1.72
N ILE A 69 3.01 -1.82 1.29
CA ILE A 69 3.51 -0.76 2.15
C ILE A 69 2.49 0.38 2.12
N GLY A 70 1.70 0.47 3.17
CA GLY A 70 0.73 1.55 3.36
C GLY A 70 1.40 2.74 4.03
N VAL A 71 1.33 3.94 3.43
CA VAL A 71 1.93 5.15 4.00
C VAL A 71 0.88 6.23 4.23
N ARG A 72 0.96 6.88 5.39
CA ARG A 72 0.24 8.13 5.71
C ARG A 72 1.20 9.30 5.56
N LEU A 73 0.76 10.38 4.94
CA LEU A 73 1.61 11.57 4.72
C LEU A 73 1.32 12.66 5.76
N LEU A 74 2.32 13.48 6.08
CA LEU A 74 2.17 14.66 6.95
C LEU A 74 1.41 15.81 6.26
N GLY A 75 1.26 15.75 4.93
CA GLY A 75 0.56 16.75 4.11
C GLY A 75 0.29 16.27 2.69
N TRP A 76 -0.65 16.93 2.01
CA TRP A 76 -1.28 16.48 0.76
C TRP A 76 -0.92 17.31 -0.48
N GLU A 77 0.27 17.90 -0.49
CA GLU A 77 0.75 18.68 -1.63
C GLU A 77 1.12 17.74 -2.81
N PRO A 78 0.86 18.14 -4.06
CA PRO A 78 1.18 17.33 -5.23
C PRO A 78 2.64 16.86 -5.27
N GLU A 79 3.57 17.69 -4.79
CA GLU A 79 5.01 17.43 -4.77
C GLU A 79 5.40 16.35 -3.75
N THR A 80 4.60 16.14 -2.70
CA THR A 80 4.92 15.16 -1.64
C THR A 80 4.47 13.75 -1.99
N ARG A 81 3.61 13.56 -3.01
CA ARG A 81 3.04 12.25 -3.37
C ARG A 81 4.04 11.26 -3.94
N ASN A 82 5.06 11.74 -4.64
CA ASN A 82 6.08 10.88 -5.25
C ASN A 82 7.20 10.52 -4.27
N ALA A 83 7.43 11.33 -3.24
CA ALA A 83 8.53 11.13 -2.30
C ALA A 83 8.53 9.76 -1.58
N PRO A 84 7.37 9.19 -1.14
CA PRO A 84 7.34 7.83 -0.61
C PRO A 84 7.72 6.77 -1.65
N MET A 85 7.31 6.94 -2.91
CA MET A 85 7.66 6.02 -3.99
C MET A 85 9.16 6.05 -4.27
N ASP A 86 9.77 7.23 -4.32
CA ASP A 86 11.22 7.37 -4.52
C ASP A 86 12.01 6.79 -3.33
N ALA A 87 11.56 7.04 -2.10
CA ALA A 87 12.15 6.47 -0.89
C ALA A 87 12.09 4.94 -0.90
N LEU A 88 10.93 4.37 -1.27
CA LEU A 88 10.76 2.93 -1.37
C LEU A 88 11.62 2.34 -2.48
N GLY A 89 11.75 3.03 -3.62
CA GLY A 89 12.64 2.63 -4.72
C GLY A 89 14.11 2.56 -4.28
N ARG A 90 14.58 3.52 -3.48
CA ARG A 90 15.94 3.48 -2.91
C ARG A 90 16.12 2.34 -1.91
N ALA A 91 15.12 2.07 -1.06
CA ALA A 91 15.15 0.93 -0.15
C ALA A 91 15.21 -0.41 -0.90
N LEU A 92 14.39 -0.57 -1.95
CA LEU A 92 14.39 -1.75 -2.83
C LEU A 92 15.73 -1.98 -3.53
N ALA A 93 16.41 -0.90 -3.92
CA ALA A 93 17.74 -0.98 -4.51
C ALA A 93 18.82 -1.42 -3.51
N ARG A 94 18.59 -1.25 -2.19
CA ARG A 94 19.49 -1.70 -1.12
C ARG A 94 19.20 -3.13 -0.68
N VAL A 95 17.92 -3.45 -0.47
CA VAL A 95 17.46 -4.74 0.07
C VAL A 95 16.15 -5.12 -0.61
N ALA A 96 16.13 -6.25 -1.32
CA ALA A 96 14.90 -6.77 -1.92
C ALA A 96 14.19 -7.73 -0.96
N PRO A 97 12.90 -7.51 -0.63
CA PRO A 97 12.11 -8.49 0.12
C PRO A 97 11.72 -9.68 -0.77
N PRO A 98 11.23 -10.80 -0.19
CA PRO A 98 10.88 -11.98 -0.96
C PRO A 98 9.57 -11.86 -1.78
N TRP A 99 8.82 -10.75 -1.62
CA TRP A 99 7.58 -10.50 -2.36
C TRP A 99 7.68 -9.24 -3.23
N PRO A 100 6.91 -9.17 -4.33
CA PRO A 100 6.68 -7.92 -5.04
C PRO A 100 6.13 -6.86 -4.09
N VAL A 101 6.63 -5.62 -4.22
CA VAL A 101 6.25 -4.53 -3.31
C VAL A 101 5.27 -3.57 -3.98
N GLN A 102 4.17 -3.29 -3.29
CA GLN A 102 3.13 -2.37 -3.70
C GLN A 102 3.04 -1.22 -2.69
N LEU A 103 3.00 0.02 -3.19
CA LEU A 103 2.78 1.20 -2.36
C LEU A 103 1.31 1.59 -2.37
N ILE A 104 0.73 1.84 -1.18
CA ILE A 104 -0.59 2.45 -1.03
C ILE A 104 -0.45 3.75 -0.24
N LEU A 105 -1.04 4.84 -0.75
CA LEU A 105 -1.24 6.07 0.01
C LEU A 105 -2.54 5.97 0.82
N LEU A 106 -2.42 5.90 2.15
CA LEU A 106 -3.55 5.61 3.05
C LEU A 106 -4.53 6.77 3.25
N ASP A 107 -4.21 7.98 2.79
CA ASP A 107 -5.14 9.10 2.90
C ASP A 107 -5.70 9.52 1.53
N ALA A 108 -5.42 8.75 0.47
CA ALA A 108 -5.76 9.08 -0.91
C ALA A 108 -7.21 8.75 -1.29
N ALA A 109 -7.78 7.74 -0.65
CA ALA A 109 -9.06 7.17 -1.02
C ALA A 109 -9.80 6.67 0.22
N GLN A 110 -11.13 6.72 0.15
CA GLN A 110 -12.00 6.05 1.10
C GLN A 110 -12.19 4.62 0.61
N ASP A 111 -11.32 3.72 1.07
CA ASP A 111 -11.31 2.32 0.67
C ASP A 111 -11.20 1.41 1.92
N PRO A 112 -12.00 0.34 2.04
CA PRO A 112 -11.98 -0.53 3.22
C PRO A 112 -10.61 -1.18 3.51
N VAL A 113 -9.79 -1.42 2.48
CA VAL A 113 -8.41 -1.93 2.63
C VAL A 113 -7.52 -0.87 3.26
N VAL A 114 -7.64 0.38 2.81
CA VAL A 114 -6.91 1.52 3.35
C VAL A 114 -7.24 1.72 4.84
N ASP A 115 -8.52 1.72 5.19
CA ASP A 115 -8.98 1.86 6.57
C ASP A 115 -8.48 0.70 7.43
N PHE A 116 -8.59 -0.54 6.94
CA PHE A 116 -8.09 -1.72 7.65
C PHE A 116 -6.58 -1.63 7.94
N ILE A 117 -5.77 -1.25 6.95
CA ILE A 117 -4.32 -1.13 7.12
C ILE A 117 -4.00 -0.04 8.15
N ALA A 118 -4.65 1.12 8.03
CA ALA A 118 -4.41 2.26 8.91
C ALA A 118 -4.78 1.98 10.37
N GLU A 119 -5.85 1.22 10.62
CA GLU A 119 -6.40 1.00 11.96
C GLU A 119 -5.96 -0.31 12.62
N ARG A 120 -5.70 -1.36 11.83
CA ARG A 120 -5.52 -2.73 12.35
C ARG A 120 -4.10 -3.26 12.21
N VAL A 121 -3.33 -2.75 11.26
CA VAL A 121 -1.96 -3.21 11.02
C VAL A 121 -0.99 -2.34 11.82
N ARG A 122 -0.06 -2.96 12.54
CA ARG A 122 0.91 -2.21 13.33
C ARG A 122 1.87 -1.43 12.41
N PRO A 123 2.13 -0.13 12.69
CA PRO A 123 3.12 0.61 11.93
C PRO A 123 4.53 0.08 12.24
N PHE A 124 5.39 0.01 11.21
CA PHE A 124 6.82 -0.24 11.37
C PHE A 124 7.64 1.06 11.40
N TYR A 125 7.03 2.17 10.99
CA TYR A 125 7.63 3.50 11.04
C TYR A 125 6.61 4.53 11.49
N LEU A 126 7.04 5.45 12.35
CA LEU A 126 6.33 6.64 12.81
C LEU A 126 7.34 7.79 12.84
N ALA A 127 6.94 8.96 12.34
CA ALA A 127 7.77 10.18 12.35
C ALA A 127 7.76 10.89 13.71
#